data_AF-A0A3N1UHF6-F1
#
_entry.id   AF-A0A3N1UHF6-F1
#
_cell.length_a   1.000
_cell.length_b   1.000
_cell.length_c   1.000
_cell.angle_alpha   90.00
_cell.angle_beta   90.00
_cell.angle_gamma   90.00
#
_symmetry.space_group_name_H-M   'P 1'
#
loop_
_entity.id
_entity.type
_entity.pdbx_description
1 polymer ?
#
loop_
_entity_poly.entity_id
_entity_poly.type
_entity_poly.pdbx_seq_one_letter_code
_entity_poly.pdbx_strand_id
1 'polypeptide(L)' 'MESVDKIIELVGPSTVSWEDAAKNAVETASKTLRDLHPQKHEGEHLA' A
#
# COMPACT_ATOMS: atom_id res chain seq x y z
N MET A 1 5.02 19.65 -18.50
CA MET A 1 5.45 19.63 -17.09
C MET A 1 5.55 18.17 -16.72
N GLU A 2 6.73 17.70 -16.37
CA GLU A 2 6.94 16.33 -15.90
C GLU A 2 6.56 16.26 -14.42
N SER A 3 5.59 15.41 -14.07
CA SER A 3 5.25 15.13 -12.68
C SER A 3 6.21 14.05 -12.17
N VAL A 4 6.85 14.31 -11.03
CA VAL A 4 7.74 13.34 -10.37
C VAL A 4 6.91 12.55 -9.36
N ASP A 5 6.69 11.28 -9.64
CA ASP A 5 5.97 10.38 -8.73
C ASP A 5 6.94 9.64 -7.80
N LYS A 6 6.52 9.45 -6.55
CA LYS A 6 7.31 8.74 -5.53
C LYS A 6 6.69 7.38 -5.23
N ILE A 7 7.42 6.31 -5.54
CA ILE A 7 7.07 4.96 -5.11
C ILE A 7 7.67 4.72 -3.73
N ILE A 8 6.84 4.25 -2.79
CA ILE A 8 7.25 3.86 -1.44
C ILE A 8 6.59 2.53 -1.07
N GLU A 9 7.29 1.71 -0.31
CA GLU A 9 6.74 0.47 0.25
C GLU A 9 6.11 0.75 1.62
N LEU A 10 4.96 0.12 1.89
CA LEU A 10 4.21 0.28 3.14
C LEU A 10 4.14 -1.08 3.86
N VAL A 11 4.38 -1.07 5.17
CA VAL A 11 4.23 -2.25 6.03
C VAL A 11 3.32 -1.90 7.19
N GLY A 12 2.21 -2.64 7.33
CA GLY A 12 1.28 -2.51 8.44
C GLY A 12 1.35 -3.73 9.35
N PRO A 13 1.36 -3.57 10.68
CA PRO A 13 1.29 -4.70 11.59
C PRO A 13 -0.13 -5.27 11.60
N SER A 14 -0.24 -6.60 11.58
CA SER A 14 -1.47 -7.31 11.95
C SER A 14 -1.14 -8.72 12.44
N THR A 15 -1.90 -9.19 13.42
CA THR A 15 -1.91 -10.59 13.87
C THR A 15 -3.14 -11.35 13.36
N VAL A 16 -3.99 -10.72 12.54
CA VAL A 16 -5.29 -11.24 12.11
C VAL A 16 -5.19 -11.82 10.70
N SER A 17 -4.85 -10.98 9.72
CA SER A 17 -4.67 -11.41 8.33
C SER A 17 -3.81 -10.42 7.55
N TRP A 18 -3.45 -10.83 6.33
CA TRP A 18 -2.72 -9.97 5.41
C TRP A 18 -3.55 -8.76 4.96
N GLU A 19 -4.85 -8.92 4.71
CA GLU A 19 -5.75 -7.84 4.33
C GLU A 19 -5.87 -6.79 5.44
N ASP A 20 -5.90 -7.24 6.70
CA ASP A 20 -5.91 -6.35 7.86
C ASP A 20 -4.58 -5.57 7.98
N ALA A 21 -3.44 -6.23 7.78
CA ALA A 21 -2.13 -5.57 7.72
C ALA A 21 -2.08 -4.51 6.61
N ALA A 22 -2.56 -4.83 5.40
CA ALA A 22 -2.59 -3.92 4.27
C ALA A 22 -3.49 -2.69 4.56
N LYS A 23 -4.65 -2.91 5.16
CA LYS A 23 -5.55 -1.83 5.58
C LYS A 23 -4.89 -0.90 6.60
N ASN A 24 -4.26 -1.46 7.64
CA ASN A 24 -3.57 -0.68 8.67
C ASN A 24 -2.43 0.19 8.09
N ALA A 25 -1.70 -0.34 7.11
CA ALA A 25 -0.62 0.38 6.42
C ALA A 25 -1.16 1.58 5.63
N VAL A 26 -2.23 1.36 4.83
CA VAL A 26 -2.86 2.41 4.03
C VAL A 26 -3.51 3.48 4.91
N GLU A 27 -4.25 3.10 5.95
CA GLU A 27 -4.87 4.05 6.88
C GLU A 27 -3.85 4.97 7.56
N THR A 28 -2.68 4.43 7.93
CA THR A 28 -1.61 5.21 8.54
C THR A 28 -1.00 6.18 7.54
N ALA A 29 -0.66 5.71 6.34
CA ALA A 29 -0.07 6.53 5.28
C ALA A 29 -1.00 7.66 4.82
N SER A 30 -2.32 7.39 4.79
CA SER A 30 -3.35 8.35 4.36
C SER A 30 -3.49 9.57 5.26
N LYS A 31 -2.97 9.52 6.49
CA LYS A 31 -2.98 10.67 7.42
C LYS A 31 -2.01 11.77 6.99
N THR A 32 -0.96 11.42 6.24
CA THR A 32 0.14 12.34 5.90
C THR A 32 0.35 12.50 4.40
N LEU A 33 0.00 11.50 3.59
CA LEU A 33 0.17 11.52 2.14
C LEU A 33 -1.17 11.82 1.46
N ARG A 34 -1.15 12.77 0.52
CA ARG A 34 -2.28 13.07 -0.38
C ARG A 34 -2.07 12.33 -1.70
N ASP A 35 -3.17 11.96 -2.35
CA ASP A 35 -3.18 11.28 -3.67
C ASP A 35 -2.51 9.89 -3.71
N LEU A 36 -2.72 9.10 -2.65
CA LEU A 36 -2.33 7.68 -2.60
C LEU A 36 -3.06 6.86 -3.68
N HIS A 37 -2.31 6.32 -4.64
CA HIS A 37 -2.81 5.39 -5.64
C HIS A 37 -2.29 3.98 -5.33
N PRO A 38 -3.15 3.06 -4.82
CA PRO A 38 -2.73 1.70 -4.54
C PRO A 38 -2.42 0.97 -5.85
N GLN A 39 -1.16 0.58 -6.03
CA GLN A 39 -0.73 -0.29 -7.12
C GLN A 39 -1.24 -1.71 -6.84
N LYS A 40 -2.07 -2.25 -7.74
CA LYS A 40 -2.50 -3.65 -7.66
C LYS A 40 -1.38 -4.51 -8.25
N HIS A 41 -0.68 -5.24 -7.39
CA HIS A 41 0.11 -6.38 -7.84
C HIS A 41 -0.82 -7.59 -7.93
N GLU A 42 -1.22 -7.97 -9.14
CA GLU A 42 -1.76 -9.30 -9.39
C GLU A 42 -0.62 -10.28 -9.19
N GLY A 43 -0.59 -10.95 -8.03
CA GLY A 43 0.38 -12.00 -7.76
C GLY A 43 0.19 -13.12 -8.77
N GLU A 44 1.23 -13.44 -9.53
CA GLU A 44 1.32 -14.71 -10.25
C GLU A 44 1.23 -15.83 -9.20
N HIS A 45 0.05 -16.44 -9.11
CA HIS A 45 -0.12 -17.71 -8.42
C HIS A 45 0.57 -18.77 -9.27
N LEU A 46 1.88 -18.93 -9.05
CA LEU A 46 2.63 -20.08 -9.53
C LEU A 46 2.19 -21.29 -8.70
N ALA A 47 1.21 -22.02 -9.22
CA ALA A 47 0.90 -23.39 -8.85
C ALA A 47 1.95 -24.36 -9.42
#